data_AF-A0A3R7AZF1-F1
#
_entry.id   AF-A0A3R7AZF1-F1
#
_cell.length_a   1.000
_cell.length_b   1.000
_cell.length_c   1.000
_cell.angle_alpha   90.00
_cell.angle_beta   90.00
_cell.angle_gamma   90.00
#
_symmetry.space_group_name_H-M   'P 1'
#
loop_
_entity.id
_entity.type
_entity.pdbx_description
1 polymer ?
#
loop_
_entity_poly.entity_id
_entity_poly.type
_entity_poly.pdbx_seq_one_letter_code
_entity_poly.pdbx_strand_id
1 'polypeptide(L)'
;MKSIACIAAALSLAASAAPASANEVAWRFYSAQDYPLSEWYSNLFADAKKDNMNEWWLFNKDTQQLRSNSNQRECLDAYPKDGKYWVHTWACDGANPNQRWYVDMANHRIQHATHPNVCLDADPTAPQRQAQVWECHSHDVNKNQYWSVVQEIGHLQRKDLLLTTTKTERNDTAGDISFAALLPKDPAENPSDPNAPLPAAWRQEWDYNRDFHQVRSVIDYNCLDAYEPWNGGRVHTWKCGDTNKNQKWQYDVYTNQLRHLTHKGYCLDINDETGARPHLWQCHPPTHNFYSLQKFDLFQTISSFN
;
A
#
# COMPACT_ATOMS: atom_id res chain seq x y z
N MET A 1 11.32 -67.78 21.69
CA MET A 1 11.55 -66.90 20.52
C MET A 1 10.69 -65.66 20.67
N LYS A 2 11.30 -64.49 20.44
CA LYS A 2 10.77 -63.11 20.43
C LYS A 2 10.57 -62.46 21.80
N SER A 3 10.93 -61.21 22.02
CA SER A 3 12.09 -60.39 21.62
C SER A 3 11.98 -59.15 22.52
N ILE A 4 13.04 -58.79 23.23
CA ILE A 4 13.10 -57.58 24.07
C ILE A 4 13.45 -56.42 23.13
N ALA A 5 12.62 -55.38 23.07
CA ALA A 5 12.92 -54.15 22.35
C ALA A 5 13.12 -53.00 23.35
N CYS A 6 14.38 -52.58 23.49
CA CYS A 6 14.77 -51.31 24.09
C CYS A 6 14.22 -50.16 23.23
N ILE A 7 13.52 -49.21 23.85
CA ILE A 7 13.20 -47.92 23.21
C ILE A 7 14.25 -46.92 23.68
N ALA A 8 15.13 -46.53 22.76
CA ALA A 8 16.06 -45.42 22.94
C ALA A 8 15.28 -44.10 22.88
N ALA A 9 15.45 -43.25 23.89
CA ALA A 9 14.95 -41.89 23.87
C ALA A 9 15.80 -41.05 22.90
N ALA A 10 15.21 -40.64 21.77
CA ALA A 10 15.79 -39.63 20.90
C ALA A 10 15.57 -38.25 21.54
N LEU A 11 16.65 -37.63 22.02
CA LEU A 11 16.64 -36.20 22.35
C LEU A 11 16.46 -35.41 21.05
N SER A 12 15.29 -34.81 20.88
CA SER A 12 15.03 -33.78 19.90
C SER A 12 15.67 -32.48 20.37
N LEU A 13 16.76 -32.07 19.71
CA LEU A 13 17.25 -30.69 19.73
C LEU A 13 16.31 -29.84 18.86
N ALA A 14 15.20 -29.40 19.45
CA ALA A 14 14.39 -28.35 18.85
C ALA A 14 15.12 -27.01 19.06
N ALA A 15 15.79 -26.52 18.02
CA ALA A 15 16.16 -25.11 17.93
C ALA A 15 14.86 -24.29 18.00
N SER A 16 14.68 -23.52 19.07
CA SER A 16 13.53 -22.65 19.25
C SER A 16 13.61 -21.48 18.28
N ALA A 17 13.11 -21.66 17.06
CA ALA A 17 12.56 -20.53 16.33
C ALA A 17 11.35 -20.05 17.14
N ALA A 18 11.45 -18.85 17.72
CA ALA A 18 10.29 -18.22 18.33
C ALA A 18 9.16 -18.19 17.30
N PRO A 19 7.94 -18.63 17.63
CA PRO A 19 6.82 -18.57 16.70
C PRO A 19 6.62 -17.12 16.26
N ALA A 20 6.34 -16.90 14.98
CA ALA A 20 5.93 -15.60 14.46
C ALA A 20 4.81 -15.06 15.37
N SER A 21 5.05 -13.93 16.03
CA SER A 21 4.07 -13.32 16.91
C SER A 21 2.83 -12.98 16.08
N ALA A 22 1.63 -13.21 16.62
CA ALA A 22 0.37 -12.79 15.97
C ALA A 22 0.30 -11.26 15.70
N ASN A 23 1.27 -10.50 16.21
CA ASN A 23 1.41 -9.06 16.09
C ASN A 23 2.52 -8.62 15.12
N GLU A 24 3.06 -9.54 14.30
CA GLU A 24 4.05 -9.25 13.26
C GLU A 24 3.49 -9.49 11.86
N VAL A 25 3.67 -8.53 10.94
CA VAL A 25 3.21 -8.63 9.55
C VAL A 25 4.33 -8.28 8.58
N ALA A 26 4.42 -9.04 7.50
CA ALA A 26 5.41 -8.85 6.44
C ALA A 26 4.89 -7.87 5.39
N TRP A 27 5.54 -6.72 5.25
CA TRP A 27 5.20 -5.68 4.29
C TRP A 27 6.36 -5.39 3.35
N ARG A 28 6.03 -5.06 2.10
CA ARG A 28 6.93 -4.40 1.17
C ARG A 28 6.43 -2.97 0.99
N PHE A 29 7.26 -2.01 1.38
CA PHE A 29 6.94 -0.60 1.32
C PHE A 29 7.38 -0.02 -0.01
N TYR A 30 6.59 0.90 -0.57
CA TYR A 30 6.88 1.58 -1.83
C TYR A 30 6.94 3.09 -1.62
N SER A 31 7.97 3.73 -2.17
CA SER A 31 8.11 5.20 -2.19
C SER A 31 7.10 5.87 -3.14
N ALA A 32 7.06 7.21 -3.15
CA ALA A 32 6.28 7.98 -4.14
C ALA A 32 6.64 7.67 -5.61
N GLN A 33 7.85 7.18 -5.90
CA GLN A 33 8.26 6.78 -7.26
C GLN A 33 7.96 5.31 -7.57
N ASP A 34 7.24 4.62 -6.68
CA ASP A 34 6.93 3.20 -6.76
C ASP A 34 8.16 2.28 -6.67
N TYR A 35 9.19 2.71 -5.94
CA TYR A 35 10.38 1.89 -5.64
C TYR A 35 10.28 1.24 -4.26
N PRO A 36 10.54 -0.08 -4.14
CA PRO A 36 10.50 -0.74 -2.85
C PRO A 36 11.62 -0.28 -1.90
N LEU A 37 11.31 -0.14 -0.61
CA LEU A 37 12.31 -0.02 0.45
C LEU A 37 13.07 -1.33 0.57
N SER A 38 14.39 -1.29 0.39
CA SER A 38 15.26 -2.45 0.49
C SER A 38 16.49 -2.21 1.36
N GLU A 39 17.08 -3.29 1.86
CA GLU A 39 18.37 -3.25 2.57
C GLU A 39 19.50 -3.94 1.80
N TRP A 40 20.72 -3.45 1.98
CA TRP A 40 21.94 -4.09 1.50
C TRP A 40 23.17 -3.63 2.29
N TYR A 41 23.92 -4.58 2.88
CA TYR A 41 25.08 -4.30 3.76
C TYR A 41 24.80 -3.18 4.78
N SER A 42 23.70 -3.35 5.51
CA SER A 42 23.19 -2.41 6.52
C SER A 42 22.70 -1.05 6.01
N ASN A 43 22.82 -0.73 4.72
CA ASN A 43 22.26 0.49 4.15
C ASN A 43 20.83 0.25 3.64
N LEU A 44 20.09 1.35 3.48
CA LEU A 44 18.70 1.33 3.01
C LEU A 44 18.62 1.99 1.63
N PHE A 45 17.72 1.51 0.78
CA PHE A 45 17.56 1.97 -0.60
C PHE A 45 16.09 2.02 -1.00
N ALA A 46 15.76 2.91 -1.94
CA ALA A 46 14.50 2.96 -2.66
C ALA A 46 14.80 2.92 -4.17
N ASP A 47 15.08 1.73 -4.70
CA ASP A 47 15.49 1.50 -6.09
C ASP A 47 14.52 0.54 -6.81
N ALA A 48 14.70 0.39 -8.13
CA ALA A 48 13.96 -0.55 -8.95
C ALA A 48 13.86 -1.95 -8.34
N LYS A 49 12.62 -2.42 -8.24
CA LYS A 49 12.23 -3.73 -7.71
C LYS A 49 13.07 -4.88 -8.30
N LYS A 50 13.62 -5.70 -7.41
CA LYS A 50 14.46 -6.88 -7.66
C LYS A 50 13.74 -8.19 -7.31
N ASP A 51 12.60 -8.12 -6.63
CA ASP A 51 11.82 -9.28 -6.19
C ASP A 51 12.61 -10.29 -5.35
N ASN A 52 13.25 -9.77 -4.30
CA ASN A 52 13.97 -10.59 -3.33
C ASN A 52 13.61 -10.22 -1.88
N MET A 53 14.15 -10.98 -0.92
CA MET A 53 13.78 -10.87 0.48
C MET A 53 14.21 -9.55 1.14
N ASN A 54 15.18 -8.83 0.55
CA ASN A 54 15.67 -7.57 1.10
C ASN A 54 14.65 -6.44 0.99
N GLU A 55 13.61 -6.61 0.16
CA GLU A 55 12.51 -5.66 -0.04
C GLU A 55 11.33 -5.89 0.91
N TRP A 56 11.43 -6.90 1.78
CA TRP A 56 10.38 -7.27 2.71
C TRP A 56 10.81 -6.97 4.14
N TRP A 57 9.89 -6.42 4.91
CA TRP A 57 10.09 -5.97 6.27
C TRP A 57 9.03 -6.60 7.17
N LEU A 58 9.46 -7.15 8.29
CA LEU A 58 8.59 -7.69 9.32
C LEU A 58 8.33 -6.59 10.34
N PHE A 59 7.13 -6.00 10.31
CA PHE A 59 6.73 -4.99 11.28
C PHE A 59 6.02 -5.65 12.48
N ASN A 60 6.54 -5.44 13.68
CA ASN A 60 5.91 -5.87 14.93
C ASN A 60 5.29 -4.66 15.64
N LYS A 61 3.97 -4.64 15.81
CA LYS A 61 3.26 -3.49 16.41
C LYS A 61 3.52 -3.31 17.91
N ASP A 62 3.82 -4.38 18.64
CA ASP A 62 4.03 -4.33 20.10
C ASP A 62 5.39 -3.71 20.42
N THR A 63 6.42 -4.09 19.65
CA THR A 63 7.78 -3.56 19.82
C THR A 63 8.04 -2.33 18.97
N GLN A 64 7.17 -2.06 17.98
CA GLN A 64 7.30 -1.02 16.97
C GLN A 64 8.55 -1.18 16.11
N GLN A 65 9.09 -2.40 15.99
CA GLN A 65 10.30 -2.66 15.23
C GLN A 65 9.97 -3.06 13.79
N LEU A 66 10.77 -2.55 12.86
CA LEU A 66 10.82 -2.98 11.46
C LEU A 66 12.06 -3.85 11.27
N ARG A 67 11.86 -5.15 11.13
CA ARG A 67 12.94 -6.14 11.00
C ARG A 67 13.16 -6.53 9.55
N SER A 68 14.42 -6.63 9.12
CA SER A 68 14.76 -7.12 7.78
C SER A 68 14.27 -8.57 7.63
N ASN A 69 13.58 -8.88 6.53
CA ASN A 69 13.14 -10.25 6.27
C ASN A 69 14.27 -11.13 5.73
N SER A 70 15.26 -10.55 5.04
CA SER A 70 16.51 -11.23 4.62
C SER A 70 17.44 -11.52 5.79
N ASN A 71 17.44 -10.67 6.82
CA ASN A 71 18.21 -10.87 8.05
C ASN A 71 17.38 -10.51 9.29
N GLN A 72 16.64 -11.50 9.80
CA GLN A 72 15.73 -11.35 10.95
C GLN A 72 16.45 -11.12 12.31
N ARG A 73 17.75 -10.84 12.29
CA ARG A 73 18.50 -10.37 13.46
C ARG A 73 18.73 -8.87 13.42
N GLU A 74 18.39 -8.21 12.32
CA GLU A 74 18.59 -6.77 12.15
C GLU A 74 17.27 -6.02 11.96
N CYS A 75 17.19 -4.88 12.63
CA CYS A 75 16.06 -3.98 12.69
C CYS A 75 16.47 -2.62 12.13
N LEU A 76 15.53 -1.91 11.53
CA LEU A 76 15.70 -0.53 11.10
C LEU A 76 15.98 0.34 12.33
N ASP A 77 17.14 0.98 12.34
CA ASP A 77 17.66 1.75 13.47
C ASP A 77 18.00 3.16 12.98
N ALA A 78 17.39 4.17 13.61
CA ALA A 78 17.78 5.56 13.40
C ALA A 78 18.59 6.05 14.60
N TYR A 79 19.87 6.32 14.39
CA TYR A 79 20.82 6.64 15.44
C TYR A 79 21.37 8.06 15.30
N PRO A 80 21.66 8.75 16.42
CA PRO A 80 22.29 10.06 16.38
C PRO A 80 23.77 9.94 16.01
N LYS A 81 24.22 10.76 15.06
CA LYS A 81 25.63 10.93 14.70
C LYS A 81 25.86 12.31 14.11
N ASP A 82 26.91 12.98 14.56
CA ASP A 82 27.33 14.31 14.10
C ASP A 82 26.22 15.38 14.20
N GLY A 83 25.41 15.32 15.26
CA GLY A 83 24.30 16.24 15.50
C GLY A 83 23.07 16.05 14.59
N LYS A 84 23.04 14.95 13.82
CA LYS A 84 21.92 14.55 12.96
C LYS A 84 21.52 13.10 13.23
N TYR A 85 20.45 12.65 12.60
CA TYR A 85 20.07 11.24 12.59
C TYR A 85 20.48 10.59 11.29
N TRP A 86 20.94 9.34 11.40
CA TRP A 86 21.25 8.45 10.29
C TRP A 86 20.41 7.19 10.43
N VAL A 87 20.22 6.45 9.34
CA VAL A 87 19.46 5.20 9.34
C VAL A 87 20.28 4.07 8.74
N HIS A 88 20.19 2.91 9.37
CA HIS A 88 20.79 1.65 8.92
C HIS A 88 19.96 0.47 9.42
N THR A 89 20.32 -0.74 9.06
CA THR A 89 19.91 -1.92 9.84
C THR A 89 20.94 -2.22 10.92
N TRP A 90 20.48 -2.63 12.10
CA TRP A 90 21.33 -2.97 13.23
C TRP A 90 20.74 -4.11 14.04
N ALA A 91 21.55 -4.81 14.85
CA ALA A 91 21.09 -5.89 15.70
C ALA A 91 19.82 -5.52 16.48
N CYS A 92 18.76 -6.33 16.33
CA CYS A 92 17.48 -6.08 16.95
C CYS A 92 17.57 -6.13 18.48
N ASP A 93 17.08 -5.08 19.12
CA ASP A 93 16.94 -4.98 20.58
C ASP A 93 15.63 -4.26 20.92
N GLY A 94 14.67 -4.98 21.50
CA GLY A 94 13.36 -4.42 21.86
C GLY A 94 13.41 -3.32 22.92
N ALA A 95 14.52 -3.20 23.67
CA ALA A 95 14.76 -2.11 24.60
C ALA A 95 15.35 -0.86 23.92
N ASN A 96 15.88 -0.98 22.70
CA ASN A 96 16.55 0.11 22.00
C ASN A 96 15.52 1.11 21.44
N PRO A 97 15.47 2.37 21.94
CA PRO A 97 14.51 3.37 21.46
C PRO A 97 14.76 3.81 20.01
N ASN A 98 15.98 3.62 19.48
CA ASN A 98 16.33 3.98 18.10
C ASN A 98 15.66 3.07 17.05
N GLN A 99 15.10 1.93 17.46
CA GLN A 99 14.52 0.93 16.56
C GLN A 99 12.99 0.95 16.53
N ARG A 100 12.38 1.99 17.10
CA ARG A 100 10.92 2.11 17.21
C ARG A 100 10.37 3.06 16.16
N TRP A 101 9.36 2.60 15.43
CA TRP A 101 8.76 3.31 14.31
C TRP A 101 7.24 3.31 14.40
N TYR A 102 6.64 4.48 14.22
CA TYR A 102 5.22 4.61 13.90
C TYR A 102 5.04 4.40 12.39
N VAL A 103 4.43 3.28 12.04
CA VAL A 103 4.07 2.95 10.65
C VAL A 103 2.60 3.33 10.44
N ASP A 104 2.37 4.50 9.87
CA ASP A 104 1.05 5.10 9.68
C ASP A 104 0.69 5.07 8.19
N MET A 105 0.04 3.99 7.75
CA MET A 105 -0.39 3.84 6.36
C MET A 105 -1.67 4.60 6.02
N ALA A 106 -2.39 5.15 7.02
CA ALA A 106 -3.49 6.07 6.75
C ALA A 106 -2.97 7.41 6.22
N ASN A 107 -1.78 7.83 6.68
CA ASN A 107 -1.07 9.02 6.22
C ASN A 107 0.18 8.70 5.37
N HIS A 108 0.34 7.46 4.90
CA HIS A 108 1.49 6.99 4.11
C HIS A 108 2.86 7.44 4.65
N ARG A 109 3.08 7.24 5.96
CA ARG A 109 4.28 7.73 6.66
C ARG A 109 4.90 6.66 7.54
N ILE A 110 6.23 6.64 7.56
CA ILE A 110 7.03 5.86 8.51
C ILE A 110 7.84 6.86 9.33
N GLN A 111 7.39 7.12 10.55
CA GLN A 111 7.97 8.12 11.45
C GLN A 111 8.70 7.42 12.60
N HIS A 112 9.82 7.97 13.03
CA HIS A 112 10.49 7.48 14.23
C HIS A 112 9.65 7.72 15.48
N ALA A 113 9.58 6.74 16.37
CA ALA A 113 8.68 6.80 17.51
C ALA A 113 9.25 7.55 18.73
N THR A 114 10.58 7.72 18.81
CA THR A 114 11.21 8.32 20.00
C THR A 114 12.03 9.57 19.69
N HIS A 115 12.62 9.66 18.49
CA HIS A 115 13.29 10.87 18.01
C HIS A 115 12.25 11.85 17.45
N PRO A 116 12.19 13.08 17.97
CA PRO A 116 11.20 14.05 17.52
C PRO A 116 11.46 14.44 16.07
N ASN A 117 10.40 14.46 15.26
CA ASN A 117 10.41 14.99 13.91
C ASN A 117 11.40 14.29 12.94
N VAL A 118 11.50 12.96 13.03
CA VAL A 118 12.35 12.13 12.16
C VAL A 118 11.46 11.19 11.35
N CYS A 119 11.52 11.27 10.01
CA CYS A 119 10.74 10.45 9.09
C CYS A 119 11.67 9.73 8.10
N LEU A 120 11.29 8.51 7.70
CA LEU A 120 11.97 7.79 6.62
C LEU A 120 11.74 8.52 5.28
N ASP A 121 12.81 8.71 4.51
CA ASP A 121 12.83 9.56 3.33
C ASP A 121 13.56 8.85 2.17
N ALA A 122 12.84 8.58 1.09
CA ALA A 122 13.39 8.01 -0.14
C ALA A 122 13.90 9.14 -1.06
N ASP A 123 15.05 9.71 -0.74
CA ASP A 123 15.62 10.81 -1.52
C ASP A 123 16.02 10.35 -2.94
N PRO A 124 15.29 10.75 -3.99
CA PRO A 124 15.57 10.33 -5.34
C PRO A 124 16.85 10.98 -5.89
N THR A 125 17.39 12.00 -5.22
CA THR A 125 18.63 12.68 -5.63
C THR A 125 19.89 11.98 -5.11
N ALA A 126 19.74 11.04 -4.18
CA ALA A 126 20.85 10.20 -3.73
C ALA A 126 21.41 9.40 -4.93
N PRO A 127 22.72 9.47 -5.24
CA PRO A 127 23.28 8.83 -6.44
C PRO A 127 23.05 7.31 -6.50
N GLN A 128 22.97 6.67 -5.34
CA GLN A 128 22.71 5.24 -5.20
C GLN A 128 21.26 4.93 -4.81
N ARG A 129 20.35 5.90 -4.86
CA ARG A 129 18.96 5.78 -4.39
C ARG A 129 18.86 5.33 -2.92
N GLN A 130 19.79 5.79 -2.10
CA GLN A 130 19.79 5.50 -0.67
C GLN A 130 18.58 6.16 -0.01
N ALA A 131 17.89 5.40 0.83
CA ALA A 131 16.92 5.98 1.76
C ALA A 131 17.68 6.57 2.97
N GLN A 132 17.14 7.65 3.51
CA GLN A 132 17.68 8.35 4.66
C GLN A 132 16.56 8.62 5.68
N VAL A 133 16.89 9.36 6.73
CA VAL A 133 15.88 10.01 7.57
C VAL A 133 16.00 11.52 7.43
N TRP A 134 14.86 12.21 7.51
CA TRP A 134 14.79 13.66 7.41
C TRP A 134 13.72 14.24 8.34
N GLU A 135 13.68 15.56 8.43
CA GLU A 135 12.60 16.27 9.13
C GLU A 135 11.24 15.92 8.51
N CYS A 136 10.25 15.59 9.33
CA CYS A 136 8.93 15.22 8.82
C CYS A 136 8.21 16.43 8.21
N HIS A 137 7.76 16.30 6.97
CA HIS A 137 6.98 17.31 6.26
C HIS A 137 5.68 16.72 5.69
N SER A 138 4.69 17.56 5.35
CA SER A 138 3.52 17.12 4.59
C SER A 138 3.93 16.62 3.20
N HIS A 139 3.12 15.74 2.60
CA HIS A 139 3.39 15.19 1.26
C HIS A 139 3.29 16.23 0.14
N ASP A 140 2.69 17.40 0.41
CA ASP A 140 2.74 18.54 -0.51
C ASP A 140 4.12 19.20 -0.54
N VAL A 141 4.87 19.14 0.57
CA VAL A 141 6.20 19.72 0.71
C VAL A 141 7.28 18.70 0.35
N ASN A 142 7.18 17.46 0.84
CA ASN A 142 8.18 16.42 0.61
C ASN A 142 7.52 15.07 0.31
N LYS A 143 7.37 14.75 -0.99
CA LYS A 143 6.83 13.46 -1.44
C LYS A 143 7.78 12.28 -1.22
N ASN A 144 9.05 12.51 -0.91
CA ASN A 144 10.00 11.44 -0.66
C ASN A 144 9.70 10.69 0.65
N GLN A 145 8.85 11.26 1.51
CA GLN A 145 8.39 10.65 2.77
C GLN A 145 7.07 9.88 2.62
N TYR A 146 6.52 9.82 1.41
CA TYR A 146 5.37 8.98 1.11
C TYR A 146 5.80 7.52 1.03
N TRP A 147 5.23 6.70 1.90
CA TRP A 147 5.40 5.26 1.93
C TRP A 147 4.05 4.56 1.93
N SER A 148 3.82 3.74 0.91
CA SER A 148 2.66 2.86 0.80
C SER A 148 3.07 1.40 0.90
N VAL A 149 2.08 0.49 0.91
CA VAL A 149 2.30 -0.96 0.90
C VAL A 149 1.87 -1.58 -0.44
N VAL A 150 2.21 -2.85 -0.65
CA VAL A 150 1.82 -3.63 -1.85
C VAL A 150 0.32 -3.55 -2.13
N GLN A 151 -0.48 -3.62 -1.07
CA GLN A 151 -1.93 -3.71 -1.15
C GLN A 151 -2.54 -2.78 -0.10
N GLU A 152 -3.31 -1.80 -0.55
CA GLU A 152 -4.01 -0.86 0.31
C GLU A 152 -5.51 -0.86 0.01
N ILE A 153 -6.32 -1.08 1.04
CA ILE A 153 -7.77 -0.89 0.96
C ILE A 153 -8.06 0.54 1.41
N GLY A 154 -8.67 1.32 0.53
CA GLY A 154 -8.92 2.71 0.79
C GLY A 154 -9.93 3.32 -0.17
N HIS A 155 -9.86 4.63 -0.28
CA HIS A 155 -10.78 5.44 -1.06
C HIS A 155 -10.01 6.24 -2.09
N LEU A 156 -10.56 6.34 -3.30
CA LEU A 156 -10.15 7.33 -4.29
C LEU A 156 -11.15 8.48 -4.22
N GLN A 157 -10.74 9.59 -3.63
CA GLN A 157 -11.60 10.73 -3.38
C GLN A 157 -11.22 11.91 -4.26
N ARG A 158 -12.24 12.68 -4.66
CA ARG A 158 -12.04 14.02 -5.19
C ARG A 158 -13.09 14.94 -4.60
N LYS A 159 -12.64 15.99 -3.90
CA LYS A 159 -13.51 16.86 -3.11
C LYS A 159 -14.36 15.99 -2.16
N ASP A 160 -15.67 16.06 -2.26
CA ASP A 160 -16.67 15.36 -1.47
C ASP A 160 -17.23 14.08 -2.16
N LEU A 161 -16.61 13.66 -3.27
CA LEU A 161 -17.01 12.47 -4.03
C LEU A 161 -15.97 11.35 -3.94
N LEU A 162 -16.45 10.11 -3.87
CA LEU A 162 -15.67 8.88 -3.78
C LEU A 162 -15.93 8.00 -4.99
N LEU A 163 -14.89 7.36 -5.54
CA LEU A 163 -15.05 6.36 -6.58
C LEU A 163 -16.00 5.26 -6.08
N THR A 164 -17.09 5.05 -6.81
CA THR A 164 -18.23 4.23 -6.39
C THR A 164 -18.60 3.27 -7.52
N THR A 165 -18.74 1.99 -7.20
CA THR A 165 -19.34 1.01 -8.12
C THR A 165 -20.87 0.96 -7.97
N THR A 166 -21.58 0.69 -9.07
CA THR A 166 -23.03 0.46 -9.04
C THR A 166 -23.42 -0.91 -8.48
N LYS A 167 -22.45 -1.80 -8.25
CA LYS A 167 -22.69 -3.16 -7.74
C LYS A 167 -23.06 -3.18 -6.28
N THR A 168 -23.96 -4.11 -5.95
CA THR A 168 -24.50 -4.31 -4.59
C THR A 168 -24.32 -5.75 -4.10
N GLU A 169 -23.84 -6.67 -4.95
CA GLU A 169 -23.76 -8.11 -4.67
C GLU A 169 -22.44 -8.71 -5.18
N ARG A 170 -22.07 -9.89 -4.65
CA ARG A 170 -20.89 -10.63 -5.09
C ARG A 170 -21.12 -11.29 -6.46
N ASN A 171 -20.05 -11.45 -7.25
CA ASN A 171 -20.00 -12.26 -8.49
C ASN A 171 -20.77 -11.72 -9.71
N ASP A 172 -20.92 -10.41 -9.84
CA ASP A 172 -21.41 -9.82 -11.09
C ASP A 172 -20.31 -9.84 -12.19
N THR A 173 -20.73 -9.80 -13.46
CA THR A 173 -19.81 -9.88 -14.60
C THR A 173 -19.18 -8.51 -14.94
N ALA A 174 -19.94 -7.42 -14.75
CA ALA A 174 -19.51 -6.08 -15.14
C ALA A 174 -20.30 -4.97 -14.45
N GLY A 175 -19.67 -3.93 -13.91
CA GLY A 175 -20.33 -2.81 -13.22
C GLY A 175 -19.95 -1.44 -13.73
N ASP A 176 -20.89 -0.50 -13.63
CA ASP A 176 -20.59 0.91 -13.89
C ASP A 176 -19.88 1.53 -12.69
N ILE A 177 -19.10 2.58 -12.96
CA ILE A 177 -18.46 3.39 -11.93
C ILE A 177 -18.97 4.83 -11.99
N SER A 178 -18.89 5.52 -10.86
CA SER A 178 -19.15 6.94 -10.71
C SER A 178 -18.29 7.51 -9.59
N PHE A 179 -18.24 8.82 -9.43
CA PHE A 179 -17.80 9.47 -8.20
C PHE A 179 -19.04 10.03 -7.50
N ALA A 180 -19.36 9.52 -6.31
CA ALA A 180 -20.59 9.85 -5.60
C ALA A 180 -20.29 10.29 -4.16
N ALA A 181 -21.22 11.04 -3.55
CA ALA A 181 -21.12 11.43 -2.15
C ALA A 181 -20.99 10.21 -1.23
N LEU A 182 -20.42 10.42 -0.04
CA LEU A 182 -20.27 9.37 0.98
C LEU A 182 -21.59 8.64 1.26
N LEU A 183 -21.59 7.32 1.09
CA LEU A 183 -22.73 6.47 1.40
C LEU A 183 -22.88 6.30 2.92
N PRO A 184 -24.12 6.13 3.41
CA PRO A 184 -24.35 5.92 4.83
C PRO A 184 -23.57 4.71 5.33
N LYS A 185 -23.00 4.84 6.54
CA LYS A 185 -22.55 3.69 7.32
C LYS A 185 -23.80 3.00 7.85
N ASP A 186 -24.41 2.15 7.04
CA ASP A 186 -25.60 1.43 7.46
C ASP A 186 -25.26 0.57 8.68
N PRO A 187 -26.05 0.65 9.77
CA PRO A 187 -25.81 -0.14 10.97
C PRO A 187 -26.35 -1.55 10.76
N ALA A 188 -25.71 -2.35 9.92
CA ALA A 188 -25.87 -3.80 9.93
C ALA A 188 -24.83 -4.45 9.02
N GLU A 189 -24.02 -5.32 9.59
CA GLU A 189 -24.04 -6.71 9.15
C GLU A 189 -23.88 -7.57 10.40
N ASN A 190 -24.78 -8.54 10.57
CA ASN A 190 -24.46 -9.69 11.39
C ASN A 190 -23.42 -10.48 10.58
N PRO A 191 -22.11 -10.49 10.94
CA PRO A 191 -21.07 -11.11 10.12
C PRO A 191 -21.25 -12.63 9.98
N SER A 192 -22.18 -13.20 10.76
CA SER A 192 -22.49 -14.63 10.76
C SER A 192 -23.67 -15.03 9.85
N ASP A 193 -24.39 -14.08 9.25
CA ASP A 193 -25.43 -14.39 8.26
C ASP A 193 -24.89 -14.28 6.83
N PRO A 194 -24.73 -15.40 6.10
CA PRO A 194 -24.23 -15.38 4.72
C PRO A 194 -25.21 -14.72 3.72
N ASN A 195 -26.44 -14.41 4.11
CA ASN A 195 -27.44 -13.73 3.28
C ASN A 195 -27.65 -12.25 3.65
N ALA A 196 -26.87 -11.72 4.61
CA ALA A 196 -26.94 -10.29 4.93
C ALA A 196 -26.54 -9.44 3.71
N PRO A 197 -27.21 -8.30 3.47
CA PRO A 197 -26.80 -7.37 2.42
C PRO A 197 -25.45 -6.75 2.74
N LEU A 198 -24.55 -6.72 1.75
CA LEU A 198 -23.22 -6.12 1.88
C LEU A 198 -23.31 -4.64 2.29
N PRO A 199 -22.37 -4.13 3.12
CA PRO A 199 -22.44 -2.74 3.58
C PRO A 199 -22.37 -1.77 2.41
N ALA A 200 -23.26 -0.78 2.38
CA ALA A 200 -23.28 0.21 1.30
C ALA A 200 -21.93 0.93 1.13
N ALA A 201 -21.21 1.16 2.23
CA ALA A 201 -19.88 1.77 2.25
C ALA A 201 -18.83 0.98 1.44
N TRP A 202 -18.95 -0.35 1.35
CA TRP A 202 -18.00 -1.19 0.58
C TRP A 202 -18.05 -0.90 -0.92
N ARG A 203 -19.10 -0.24 -1.42
CA ARG A 203 -19.16 0.22 -2.82
C ARG A 203 -18.20 1.36 -3.12
N GLN A 204 -17.63 1.99 -2.08
CA GLN A 204 -16.69 3.11 -2.16
C GLN A 204 -15.28 2.73 -1.73
N GLU A 205 -15.10 1.49 -1.26
CA GLU A 205 -13.80 0.96 -0.87
C GLU A 205 -13.17 0.17 -2.02
N TRP A 206 -11.89 0.44 -2.25
CA TRP A 206 -11.12 -0.15 -3.33
C TRP A 206 -9.81 -0.69 -2.79
N ASP A 207 -9.50 -1.90 -3.24
CA ASP A 207 -8.25 -2.59 -3.02
C ASP A 207 -7.29 -2.27 -4.16
N TYR A 208 -6.36 -1.35 -3.89
CA TYR A 208 -5.30 -0.99 -4.83
C TYR A 208 -4.08 -1.87 -4.59
N ASN A 209 -3.70 -2.64 -5.61
CA ASN A 209 -2.56 -3.53 -5.56
C ASN A 209 -1.48 -3.10 -6.56
N ARG A 210 -0.27 -2.85 -6.05
CA ARG A 210 0.90 -2.38 -6.82
C ARG A 210 1.61 -3.50 -7.57
N ASP A 211 1.61 -4.72 -7.05
CA ASP A 211 2.29 -5.85 -7.70
C ASP A 211 1.52 -6.32 -8.96
N PHE A 212 0.19 -6.32 -8.89
CA PHE A 212 -0.67 -6.64 -10.03
C PHE A 212 -1.07 -5.41 -10.86
N HIS A 213 -0.81 -4.21 -10.33
CA HIS A 213 -1.25 -2.92 -10.86
C HIS A 213 -2.76 -2.89 -11.12
N GLN A 214 -3.57 -3.29 -10.14
CA GLN A 214 -5.02 -3.40 -10.26
C GLN A 214 -5.70 -2.58 -9.18
N VAL A 215 -6.86 -2.00 -9.52
CA VAL A 215 -7.78 -1.36 -8.58
C VAL A 215 -9.02 -2.24 -8.54
N ARG A 216 -9.19 -2.98 -7.45
CA ARG A 216 -10.23 -4.00 -7.30
C ARG A 216 -11.31 -3.52 -6.35
N SER A 217 -12.56 -3.68 -6.74
CA SER A 217 -13.70 -3.39 -5.88
C SER A 217 -13.77 -4.43 -4.75
N VAL A 218 -13.96 -3.98 -3.50
CA VAL A 218 -14.02 -4.92 -2.35
C VAL A 218 -15.35 -5.67 -2.28
N ILE A 219 -16.40 -5.18 -2.95
CA ILE A 219 -17.75 -5.77 -2.89
C ILE A 219 -17.90 -7.00 -3.80
N ASP A 220 -17.40 -6.93 -5.03
CA ASP A 220 -17.58 -7.97 -6.06
C ASP A 220 -16.27 -8.56 -6.58
N TYR A 221 -15.12 -8.05 -6.13
CA TYR A 221 -13.77 -8.45 -6.55
C TYR A 221 -13.47 -8.24 -8.03
N ASN A 222 -14.26 -7.42 -8.73
CA ASN A 222 -13.96 -7.00 -10.10
C ASN A 222 -12.94 -5.87 -10.11
N CYS A 223 -12.16 -5.80 -11.18
CA CYS A 223 -11.11 -4.82 -11.39
C CYS A 223 -11.59 -3.66 -12.26
N LEU A 224 -11.10 -2.46 -12.00
CA LEU A 224 -11.26 -1.30 -12.88
C LEU A 224 -10.65 -1.61 -14.26
N ASP A 225 -11.46 -1.49 -15.32
CA ASP A 225 -11.15 -1.92 -16.68
C ASP A 225 -11.47 -0.80 -17.68
N ALA A 226 -10.45 -0.38 -18.44
CA ALA A 226 -10.52 0.62 -19.49
C ALA A 226 -10.33 0.00 -20.89
N TYR A 227 -11.28 -0.82 -21.34
CA TYR A 227 -11.20 -1.54 -22.62
C TYR A 227 -11.25 -0.65 -23.88
N GLU A 228 -11.52 0.65 -23.73
CA GLU A 228 -11.63 1.63 -24.80
C GLU A 228 -10.48 2.67 -24.71
N PRO A 229 -9.31 2.43 -25.35
CA PRO A 229 -8.10 3.23 -25.15
C PRO A 229 -8.08 4.55 -25.96
N TRP A 230 -9.10 5.38 -25.80
CA TRP A 230 -9.24 6.70 -26.42
C TRP A 230 -9.90 7.71 -25.48
N ASN A 231 -9.81 9.01 -25.80
CA ASN A 231 -10.47 10.08 -25.05
C ASN A 231 -11.98 9.86 -24.98
N GLY A 232 -12.52 9.73 -23.77
CA GLY A 232 -13.92 9.45 -23.51
C GLY A 232 -14.27 7.96 -23.53
N GLY A 233 -13.27 7.08 -23.66
CA GLY A 233 -13.45 5.64 -23.61
C GLY A 233 -13.96 5.17 -22.25
N ARG A 234 -14.86 4.20 -22.26
CA ARG A 234 -15.52 3.71 -21.04
C ARG A 234 -14.54 3.06 -20.08
N VAL A 235 -14.69 3.39 -18.81
CA VAL A 235 -14.08 2.68 -17.69
C VAL A 235 -15.19 2.09 -16.85
N HIS A 236 -15.04 0.83 -16.44
CA HIS A 236 -16.05 0.07 -15.72
C HIS A 236 -15.37 -0.97 -14.80
N THR A 237 -16.12 -1.72 -14.01
CA THR A 237 -15.56 -2.90 -13.32
C THR A 237 -15.79 -4.15 -14.17
N TRP A 238 -14.77 -5.00 -14.28
CA TRP A 238 -14.85 -6.29 -14.98
C TRP A 238 -14.06 -7.34 -14.22
N LYS A 239 -14.33 -8.64 -14.47
CA LYS A 239 -13.57 -9.74 -13.88
C LYS A 239 -12.06 -9.51 -13.99
N CYS A 240 -11.37 -9.56 -12.85
CA CYS A 240 -9.92 -9.39 -12.80
C CYS A 240 -9.19 -10.46 -13.63
N GLY A 241 -8.16 -10.03 -14.37
CA GLY A 241 -7.22 -10.91 -15.04
C GLY A 241 -5.80 -10.35 -14.95
N ASP A 242 -4.87 -11.12 -14.40
CA ASP A 242 -3.50 -10.66 -14.13
C ASP A 242 -2.73 -10.28 -15.41
N THR A 243 -3.10 -10.85 -16.55
CA THR A 243 -2.54 -10.54 -17.86
C THR A 243 -3.39 -9.56 -18.68
N ASN A 244 -4.57 -9.16 -18.17
CA ASN A 244 -5.43 -8.21 -18.86
C ASN A 244 -4.79 -6.82 -18.85
N LYS A 245 -4.45 -6.32 -20.03
CA LYS A 245 -3.76 -5.03 -20.20
C LYS A 245 -4.66 -3.84 -19.86
N ASN A 246 -5.97 -3.97 -19.98
CA ASN A 246 -6.95 -2.89 -19.76
C ASN A 246 -7.19 -2.62 -18.27
N GLN A 247 -6.62 -3.43 -17.39
CA GLN A 247 -6.82 -3.38 -15.94
C GLN A 247 -5.55 -2.94 -15.20
N LYS A 248 -4.62 -2.29 -15.92
CA LYS A 248 -3.30 -1.95 -15.40
C LYS A 248 -3.22 -0.48 -15.03
N TRP A 249 -3.28 -0.20 -13.74
CA TRP A 249 -3.34 1.13 -13.17
C TRP A 249 -2.20 1.39 -12.17
N GLN A 250 -1.68 2.61 -12.17
CA GLN A 250 -0.70 3.08 -11.22
C GLN A 250 -1.12 4.44 -10.69
N TYR A 251 -1.19 4.57 -9.37
CA TYR A 251 -1.40 5.86 -8.73
C TYR A 251 -0.07 6.62 -8.68
N ASP A 252 0.01 7.73 -9.40
CA ASP A 252 1.18 8.60 -9.42
C ASP A 252 1.07 9.62 -8.28
N VAL A 253 1.86 9.43 -7.24
CA VAL A 253 1.89 10.29 -6.04
C VAL A 253 2.34 11.72 -6.34
N TYR A 254 3.09 11.96 -7.43
CA TYR A 254 3.52 13.30 -7.79
C TYR A 254 2.41 14.14 -8.41
N THR A 255 1.50 13.48 -9.13
CA THR A 255 0.39 14.14 -9.81
C THR A 255 -0.97 13.82 -9.20
N ASN A 256 -1.04 12.93 -8.20
CA ASN A 256 -2.28 12.40 -7.65
C ASN A 256 -3.23 11.88 -8.75
N GLN A 257 -2.68 11.35 -9.85
CA GLN A 257 -3.46 10.80 -10.96
C GLN A 257 -3.44 9.29 -10.93
N LEU A 258 -4.60 8.66 -11.16
CA LEU A 258 -4.66 7.23 -11.45
C LEU A 258 -4.36 7.01 -12.94
N ARG A 259 -3.10 6.66 -13.25
CA ARG A 259 -2.59 6.52 -14.61
C ARG A 259 -2.76 5.11 -15.12
N HIS A 260 -3.06 4.97 -16.39
CA HIS A 260 -3.10 3.67 -17.04
C HIS A 260 -1.71 3.28 -17.56
N LEU A 261 -1.24 2.08 -17.21
CA LEU A 261 0.13 1.64 -17.49
C LEU A 261 0.34 1.14 -18.93
N THR A 262 -0.65 0.46 -19.51
CA THR A 262 -0.51 -0.12 -20.86
C THR A 262 -1.01 0.86 -21.94
N HIS A 263 -2.17 1.46 -21.75
CA HIS A 263 -2.65 2.67 -22.47
C HIS A 263 -1.87 3.91 -22.01
N LYS A 264 -0.58 3.97 -22.36
CA LYS A 264 0.34 5.04 -21.93
C LYS A 264 -0.19 6.41 -22.32
N GLY A 265 -0.15 7.33 -21.36
CA GLY A 265 -0.62 8.71 -21.53
C GLY A 265 -2.09 8.92 -21.19
N TYR A 266 -2.82 7.88 -20.77
CA TYR A 266 -4.19 7.99 -20.31
C TYR A 266 -4.33 7.88 -18.79
N CYS A 267 -5.30 8.59 -18.24
CA CYS A 267 -5.63 8.71 -16.83
C CYS A 267 -7.14 8.46 -16.63
N LEU A 268 -7.53 8.07 -15.43
CA LEU A 268 -8.92 8.15 -14.99
C LEU A 268 -9.33 9.63 -14.89
N ASP A 269 -10.46 9.98 -15.50
CA ASP A 269 -11.04 11.32 -15.51
C ASP A 269 -12.50 11.24 -15.09
N ILE A 270 -12.96 12.15 -14.23
CA ILE A 270 -14.36 12.15 -13.77
C ILE A 270 -15.35 12.80 -14.74
N ASN A 271 -14.89 13.23 -15.92
CA ASN A 271 -15.59 13.99 -16.96
C ASN A 271 -15.94 15.42 -16.57
N ASP A 272 -16.63 15.58 -15.45
CA ASP A 272 -17.12 16.86 -14.94
C ASP A 272 -17.35 16.78 -13.44
N GLU A 273 -17.68 17.91 -12.83
CA GLU A 273 -17.83 18.05 -11.37
C GLU A 273 -18.93 17.18 -10.74
N THR A 274 -19.84 16.61 -11.53
CA THR A 274 -20.87 15.67 -11.02
C THR A 274 -20.32 14.29 -10.71
N GLY A 275 -19.20 13.90 -11.35
CA GLY A 275 -18.62 12.56 -11.20
C GLY A 275 -19.42 11.42 -11.82
N ALA A 276 -20.51 11.71 -12.54
CA ALA A 276 -21.47 10.68 -12.97
C ALA A 276 -20.93 9.72 -14.05
N ARG A 277 -19.91 10.11 -14.82
CA ARG A 277 -19.43 9.34 -15.98
C ARG A 277 -17.90 9.32 -16.07
N PRO A 278 -17.20 8.69 -15.12
CA PRO A 278 -15.76 8.57 -15.20
C PRO A 278 -15.36 7.80 -16.45
N HIS A 279 -14.28 8.23 -17.09
CA HIS A 279 -13.83 7.68 -18.36
C HIS A 279 -12.31 7.77 -18.48
N LEU A 280 -11.79 7.22 -19.56
CA LEU A 280 -10.39 7.28 -19.89
C LEU A 280 -10.10 8.54 -20.72
N TRP A 281 -9.16 9.37 -20.26
CA TRP A 281 -8.78 10.60 -20.97
C TRP A 281 -7.27 10.80 -20.93
N GLN A 282 -6.72 11.53 -21.90
CA GLN A 282 -5.31 11.89 -21.88
C GLN A 282 -4.95 12.60 -20.56
N CYS A 283 -3.87 12.13 -19.93
CA CYS A 283 -3.38 12.72 -18.69
C CYS A 283 -3.06 14.20 -18.88
N HIS A 284 -3.62 15.04 -18.03
CA HIS A 284 -3.37 16.46 -17.99
C HIS A 284 -2.17 16.78 -17.07
N PRO A 285 -1.26 17.69 -17.46
CA PRO A 285 -0.22 18.16 -16.55
C PRO A 285 -0.83 19.06 -15.46
N PRO A 286 -0.16 19.23 -14.29
CA PRO A 286 -0.67 20.06 -13.20
C PRO A 286 -1.03 21.51 -13.55
N THR A 287 -0.49 22.03 -14.66
CA THR A 287 -0.75 23.39 -15.17
C THR A 287 -2.01 23.51 -16.03
N HIS A 288 -2.65 22.40 -16.38
CA HIS A 288 -3.81 22.38 -17.28
C HIS A 288 -5.12 22.59 -16.52
N ASN A 289 -6.05 23.36 -17.09
CA ASN A 289 -7.32 23.72 -16.43
C ASN A 289 -8.18 22.50 -16.03
N PHE A 290 -8.11 21.41 -16.80
CA PHE A 290 -8.86 20.18 -16.52
C PHE A 290 -8.08 19.15 -15.69
N TYR A 291 -6.85 19.47 -15.25
CA TYR A 291 -6.07 18.60 -14.36
C TYR A 291 -6.83 18.23 -13.09
N SER A 292 -7.60 19.18 -12.55
CA SER A 292 -8.40 18.94 -11.35
C SER A 292 -9.43 17.82 -11.52
N LEU A 293 -9.84 17.45 -12.73
CA LEU A 293 -10.79 16.35 -12.98
C LEU A 293 -10.13 14.95 -12.97
N GLN A 294 -8.79 14.91 -12.91
CA GLN A 294 -7.99 13.68 -12.89
C GLN A 294 -7.18 13.53 -11.61
N LYS A 295 -7.37 14.44 -10.64
CA LYS A 295 -6.67 14.46 -9.36
C LYS A 295 -7.52 13.77 -8.29
N PHE A 296 -6.95 12.77 -7.63
CA PHE A 296 -7.59 11.99 -6.57
C PHE A 296 -6.71 11.91 -5.34
N ASP A 297 -7.29 12.03 -4.16
CA ASP A 297 -6.62 11.67 -2.91
C ASP A 297 -6.87 10.18 -2.66
N LEU A 298 -5.79 9.40 -2.53
CA LEU A 298 -5.81 8.01 -2.12
C LEU A 298 -5.51 7.94 -0.62
N PHE A 299 -6.43 7.43 0.19
CA PHE A 299 -6.22 7.29 1.64
C PHE A 299 -6.96 6.08 2.20
N GLN A 300 -6.45 5.56 3.30
CA GLN A 300 -7.11 4.50 4.08
C GLN A 300 -7.97 5.12 5.18
N THR A 301 -9.17 4.62 5.38
CA THR A 301 -10.04 5.06 6.49
C THR A 301 -9.75 4.34 7.80
N ILE A 302 -9.03 3.22 7.75
CA ILE A 302 -8.65 2.41 8.91
C ILE A 302 -7.22 1.93 8.67
N SER A 303 -6.31 2.17 9.63
CA SER A 303 -4.98 1.55 9.61
C SER A 303 -5.15 0.03 9.66
N SER A 304 -4.48 -0.70 8.78
CA SER A 304 -4.57 -2.16 8.58
C SER A 304 -4.16 -3.03 9.79
N PHE A 305 -4.11 -2.44 10.98
CA PHE A 305 -3.78 -3.07 12.26
C PHE A 305 -4.85 -2.91 13.36
N ASN A 306 -6.04 -2.39 13.05
CA ASN A 306 -7.16 -2.43 14.01
C ASN A 306 -7.73 -3.84 14.18
#